data_AF-A0A950QXJ6-F1
#
_entry.id   AF-A0A950QXJ6-F1
#
_cell.length_a   1.000
_cell.length_b   1.000
_cell.length_c   1.000
_cell.angle_alpha   90.00
_cell.angle_beta   90.00
_cell.angle_gamma   90.00
#
_symmetry.space_group_name_H-M   'P 1'
#
loop_
_entity.id
_entity.type
_entity.pdbx_description
1 polymer ?
#
loop_
_entity_poly.entity_id
_entity_poly.type
_entity_poly.pdbx_seq_one_letter_code
_entity_poly.pdbx_strand_id
1 'polypeptide(L)'
;MKILSCAVLVGSFVPAAFAADPQLIAQGKQQEQSACVQCHSLRLIHSQRLSAAAWGKEIDKMVGWGAPVTNREALLAYLSEEYGDSKPVPQPDSSQDGTNGAKN
;
A
#
# COMPACT_ATOMS: atom_id res chain seq x y z
N MET A 1 -42.43 33.67 -34.76
CA MET A 1 -42.03 32.27 -35.07
C MET A 1 -40.52 32.21 -34.83
N LYS A 2 -40.00 32.03 -33.60
CA LYS A 2 -39.99 30.87 -32.68
C LYS A 2 -38.98 29.81 -33.12
N ILE A 3 -37.80 29.81 -32.48
CA ILE A 3 -37.18 28.61 -31.89
C ILE A 3 -36.07 29.04 -30.92
N LEU A 4 -36.40 28.95 -29.63
CA LEU A 4 -35.50 29.01 -28.49
C LEU A 4 -34.86 27.62 -28.39
N SER A 5 -33.56 27.48 -28.67
CA SER A 5 -32.85 26.20 -28.50
C SER A 5 -32.28 26.09 -27.10
N CYS A 6 -32.82 25.15 -26.32
CA CYS A 6 -32.23 24.68 -25.06
C CYS A 6 -30.91 23.96 -25.36
N ALA A 7 -29.79 24.54 -24.93
CA ALA A 7 -28.53 23.81 -24.82
C ALA A 7 -28.64 22.83 -23.65
N VAL A 8 -28.88 21.56 -23.96
CA VAL A 8 -28.81 20.46 -22.99
C VAL A 8 -27.33 20.20 -22.72
N LEU A 9 -26.84 20.63 -21.56
CA LEU A 9 -25.53 20.23 -21.06
C LEU A 9 -25.60 18.74 -20.66
N VAL A 10 -25.13 17.87 -21.55
CA VAL A 10 -24.91 16.45 -21.25
C VAL A 10 -23.72 16.35 -20.30
N GLY A 11 -23.99 16.12 -19.02
CA GLY A 11 -22.95 15.93 -18.01
C GLY A 11 -22.20 14.62 -18.22
N SER A 12 -20.88 14.70 -18.45
CA SER A 12 -19.99 13.54 -18.48
C SER A 12 -19.90 12.92 -17.09
N PHE A 13 -20.48 11.73 -16.92
CA PHE A 13 -20.18 10.88 -15.76
C PHE A 13 -18.78 10.29 -15.95
N VAL A 14 -17.79 10.83 -15.23
CA VAL A 14 -16.47 10.20 -15.13
C VAL A 14 -16.60 9.02 -14.16
N PRO A 15 -16.33 7.78 -14.58
CA PRO A 15 -16.33 6.66 -13.66
C PRO A 15 -15.10 6.81 -12.75
N ALA A 16 -15.33 7.05 -11.46
CA ALA A 16 -14.26 6.95 -10.48
C ALA A 16 -13.87 5.47 -10.37
N ALA A 17 -12.66 5.12 -10.81
CA ALA A 17 -12.08 3.84 -10.46
C ALA A 17 -11.96 3.77 -8.93
N PHE A 18 -12.41 2.65 -8.33
CA PHE A 18 -12.27 2.38 -6.90
C PHE A 18 -10.81 2.10 -6.55
N ALA A 19 -9.97 3.13 -6.61
CA ALA A 19 -8.70 3.14 -5.91
C ALA A 19 -8.96 3.56 -4.46
N ALA A 20 -8.16 3.04 -3.53
CA ALA A 20 -8.18 3.53 -2.15
C ALA A 20 -7.89 5.03 -2.13
N ASP A 21 -8.56 5.76 -1.24
CA ASP A 21 -8.38 7.21 -1.08
C ASP A 21 -6.90 7.54 -0.82
N PRO A 22 -6.23 8.34 -1.66
CA PRO A 22 -4.84 8.71 -1.46
C PRO A 22 -4.55 9.32 -0.08
N GLN A 23 -5.51 10.04 0.50
CA GLN A 23 -5.36 10.60 1.84
C GLN A 23 -5.35 9.50 2.91
N LEU A 24 -6.22 8.49 2.78
CA LEU A 24 -6.27 7.33 3.66
C LEU A 24 -4.95 6.55 3.60
N ILE A 25 -4.41 6.33 2.40
CA ILE A 25 -3.12 5.67 2.20
C ILE A 25 -1.97 6.47 2.86
N ALA A 26 -1.97 7.79 2.70
CA ALA A 26 -0.96 8.65 3.33
C ALA A 26 -1.01 8.59 4.87
N GLN A 27 -2.21 8.56 5.47
CA GLN A 27 -2.39 8.37 6.91
C GLN A 27 -1.85 7.01 7.37
N GLY A 28 -2.11 5.95 6.59
CA GLY A 28 -1.61 4.60 6.87
C GLY A 28 -0.08 4.55 6.90
N LYS A 29 0.56 5.18 5.91
CA LYS A 29 2.03 5.30 5.84
C LYS A 29 2.62 6.04 7.03
N GLN A 30 2.02 7.18 7.41
CA GLN A 30 2.48 7.93 8.59
C GLN A 30 2.38 7.06 9.85
N GLN A 31 1.30 6.31 10.00
CA GLN A 31 1.09 5.46 11.17
C GLN A 31 2.05 4.26 11.21
N GLU A 32 2.38 3.62 10.08
CA GLU A 32 3.44 2.61 10.03
C GLU A 32 4.75 3.19 10.59
N GLN A 33 5.14 4.36 10.09
CA GLN A 33 6.40 5.01 10.45
C GLN A 33 6.49 5.38 11.93
N SER A 34 5.35 5.68 12.59
CA SER A 34 5.34 6.03 14.01
C SER A 34 5.05 4.85 14.94
N ALA A 35 4.13 3.95 14.57
CA ALA A 35 3.62 2.92 15.48
C ALA A 35 4.41 1.61 15.40
N CYS A 36 4.98 1.26 14.24
CA CYS A 36 5.60 -0.05 14.03
C CYS A 36 7.11 -0.09 14.32
N VAL A 37 7.75 1.06 14.53
CA VAL A 37 9.19 1.18 14.81
C VAL A 37 9.54 1.12 16.30
N GLN A 38 8.54 1.01 17.17
CA GLN A 38 8.72 1.04 18.62
C GLN A 38 9.42 -0.21 19.17
N CYS A 39 9.27 -1.35 18.49
CA CYS A 39 9.80 -2.65 18.95
C CYS A 39 10.81 -3.29 17.97
N HIS A 40 10.71 -3.00 16.67
CA HIS A 40 11.58 -3.55 15.63
C HIS A 40 11.62 -2.64 14.40
N SER A 41 12.57 -2.89 13.49
CA SER A 41 12.64 -2.14 12.22
C SER A 41 11.47 -2.44 11.28
N LEU A 42 11.19 -1.53 10.33
CA LEU A 42 10.20 -1.74 9.26
C LEU A 42 10.60 -2.81 8.23
N ARG A 43 11.82 -3.34 8.28
CA ARG A 43 12.28 -4.39 7.35
C ARG A 43 11.35 -5.59 7.33
N LEU A 44 10.79 -5.97 8.50
CA LEU A 44 9.86 -7.09 8.63
C LEU A 44 8.51 -6.85 7.93
N ILE A 45 8.14 -5.60 7.69
CA ILE A 45 6.90 -5.23 6.98
C ILE A 45 7.21 -5.16 5.48
N HIS A 46 8.25 -4.42 5.10
CA HIS A 46 8.58 -4.17 3.69
C HIS A 46 8.97 -5.43 2.91
N SER A 47 9.46 -6.48 3.60
CA SER A 47 9.81 -7.77 2.99
C SER A 47 8.59 -8.61 2.61
N GLN A 48 7.41 -8.29 3.11
CA GLN A 48 6.24 -9.14 3.01
C GLN A 48 5.40 -8.84 1.76
N ARG A 49 4.72 -9.86 1.26
CA ARG A 49 3.70 -9.76 0.22
C ARG A 49 2.49 -10.56 0.66
N LEU A 50 1.56 -9.87 1.31
CA LEU A 50 0.41 -10.49 1.98
C LEU A 50 -0.89 -9.96 1.40
N SER A 51 -1.91 -10.81 1.37
CA SER A 51 -3.26 -10.38 1.07
C SER A 51 -3.77 -9.42 2.14
N ALA A 52 -4.77 -8.60 1.81
CA ALA A 52 -5.41 -7.71 2.79
C ALA A 52 -5.91 -8.46 4.04
N ALA A 53 -6.44 -9.68 3.87
CA ALA A 53 -6.87 -10.51 4.99
C ALA A 53 -5.71 -10.92 5.91
N ALA A 54 -4.54 -11.23 5.34
CA ALA A 54 -3.35 -11.56 6.11
C ALA A 54 -2.74 -10.32 6.79
N TRP A 55 -2.70 -9.17 6.11
CA TRP A 55 -2.30 -7.91 6.73
C TRP A 55 -3.18 -7.52 7.90
N GLY A 56 -4.50 -7.71 7.78
CA GLY A 56 -5.44 -7.48 8.88
C GLY A 56 -5.06 -8.27 10.14
N LYS A 57 -4.71 -9.56 9.98
CA LYS A 57 -4.26 -10.41 11.09
C LYS A 57 -2.92 -9.96 11.68
N GLU A 58 -1.99 -9.51 10.85
CA GLU A 58 -0.70 -8.99 11.31
C GLU A 58 -0.87 -7.70 12.11
N ILE A 59 -1.72 -6.78 11.66
CA ILE A 59 -2.07 -5.56 12.41
C ILE A 59 -2.70 -5.93 13.76
N ASP A 60 -3.67 -6.85 13.78
CA ASP A 60 -4.35 -7.27 15.01
C ASP A 60 -3.35 -7.89 16.02
N LYS A 61 -2.40 -8.69 15.53
CA LYS A 61 -1.31 -9.26 16.34
C LYS A 61 -0.42 -8.16 16.93
N MET A 62 0.00 -7.18 16.14
CA MET A 62 0.85 -6.08 16.62
C MET A 62 0.12 -5.22 17.66
N VAL A 63 -1.15 -4.92 17.44
CA VAL A 63 -1.99 -4.21 18.42
C VAL A 63 -2.10 -5.02 19.71
N GLY A 64 -2.31 -6.33 19.61
CA GLY A 64 -2.32 -7.24 20.77
C GLY A 64 -1.00 -7.26 21.55
N TRP A 65 0.12 -6.94 20.90
CA TRP A 65 1.44 -6.79 21.54
C TRP A 65 1.75 -5.35 21.99
N GLY A 66 0.81 -4.42 21.82
CA GLY A 66 0.92 -3.05 22.31
C GLY A 66 1.32 -2.00 21.27
N ALA A 67 1.29 -2.31 19.97
CA ALA A 67 1.52 -1.30 18.94
C ALA A 67 0.40 -0.23 18.96
N PRO A 68 0.74 1.07 19.02
CA PRO A 68 -0.23 2.15 19.17
C PRO A 68 -0.87 2.52 17.82
N VAL A 69 -1.73 1.66 17.29
CA VAL A 69 -2.49 1.88 16.05
C VAL A 69 -3.81 2.60 16.38
N THR A 70 -4.02 3.79 15.83
CA THR A 70 -5.24 4.61 16.05
C THR A 70 -6.21 4.57 14.88
N ASN A 71 -5.71 4.39 13.64
CA ASN A 71 -6.54 4.21 12.46
C ASN A 71 -6.18 2.90 11.74
N ARG A 72 -6.84 1.81 12.13
CA ARG A 72 -6.60 0.47 11.58
C ARG A 72 -6.93 0.39 10.08
N GLU A 73 -7.98 1.08 9.64
CA GLU A 73 -8.41 1.07 8.24
C GLU A 73 -7.36 1.71 7.33
N ALA A 74 -6.84 2.89 7.73
CA ALA A 74 -5.77 3.55 6.98
C ALA A 74 -4.52 2.69 6.86
N LEU A 75 -4.11 2.04 7.95
CA LEU A 75 -2.95 1.16 7.94
C LEU A 75 -3.17 -0.06 7.04
N LEU A 76 -4.34 -0.69 7.12
CA LEU A 76 -4.67 -1.82 6.27
C LEU A 76 -4.71 -1.44 4.78
N ALA A 77 -5.31 -0.29 4.45
CA ALA A 77 -5.36 0.22 3.09
C ALA A 77 -3.94 0.43 2.54
N TYR A 78 -3.07 1.10 3.30
CA TYR A 78 -1.68 1.33 2.91
C TYR A 78 -0.87 0.03 2.76
N LEU A 79 -0.90 -0.87 3.74
CA LEU A 79 -0.13 -2.12 3.66
C LEU A 79 -0.59 -3.02 2.52
N SER A 80 -1.90 -3.05 2.24
CA SER A 80 -2.45 -3.81 1.12
C SER A 80 -2.08 -3.19 -0.23
N GLU A 81 -2.11 -1.86 -0.32
CA GLU A 81 -1.76 -1.14 -1.55
C GLU A 81 -0.26 -1.18 -1.85
N GLU A 82 0.60 -1.12 -0.84
CA GLU A 82 2.06 -1.05 -1.05
C GLU A 82 2.71 -2.45 -1.02
N TYR A 83 2.22 -3.34 -0.15
CA TYR A 83 2.83 -4.64 0.15
C TYR A 83 1.83 -5.81 -0.03
N GLY A 84 0.86 -5.65 -0.93
CA GLY A 84 -0.09 -6.69 -1.33
C GLY A 84 0.57 -7.93 -1.95
N ASP A 85 -0.11 -9.06 -1.92
CA ASP A 85 0.33 -10.33 -2.53
C ASP A 85 0.48 -10.28 -4.07
N SER A 86 -0.14 -9.30 -4.72
CA SER A 86 0.04 -9.00 -6.14
C SER A 86 1.33 -8.22 -6.46
N LYS A 87 2.03 -7.68 -5.46
CA LYS A 87 3.25 -6.89 -5.68
C LYS A 87 4.47 -7.80 -5.82
N PRO A 88 5.49 -7.40 -6.62
CA PRO A 88 6.71 -8.19 -6.78
C PRO A 88 7.41 -8.41 -5.45
N VAL A 89 7.84 -9.64 -5.17
CA VAL A 89 8.67 -9.96 -4.00
C VAL A 89 9.98 -9.17 -4.08
N PRO A 90 10.44 -8.53 -3.00
CA PRO A 90 11.74 -7.86 -2.99
C PRO A 90 12.83 -8.88 -3.35
N GLN A 91 13.58 -8.62 -4.42
CA GLN A 91 14.71 -9.49 -4.76
C GLN A 91 15.82 -9.27 -3.73
N PRO A 92 16.40 -10.34 -3.14
CA PRO A 92 17.67 -10.19 -2.46
C PRO A 92 18.69 -9.64 -3.46
N ASP A 93 19.58 -8.78 -2.98
CA ASP A 93 20.71 -8.25 -3.72
C ASP A 93 21.58 -9.41 -4.21
N SER A 94 21.29 -9.89 -5.41
CA SER A 94 22.15 -10.80 -6.14
C SER A 94 23.35 -9.96 -6.58
N SER A 95 24.36 -9.92 -5.71
CA SER A 95 25.71 -9.53 -6.08
C SER A 95 26.05 -10.24 -7.37
N GLN A 96 26.16 -9.45 -8.44
CA GLN A 96 26.75 -9.84 -9.70
C GLN A 96 28.24 -10.11 -9.46
N ASP A 97 28.56 -11.24 -8.82
CA ASP A 97 29.93 -11.77 -8.71
C ASP A 97 29.93 -13.16 -9.33
N GLY A 98 29.84 -13.16 -10.65
CA GLY A 98 29.64 -14.37 -11.44
C GLY A 98 30.04 -14.15 -12.89
N THR A 99 31.23 -13.58 -13.14
CA THR A 99 32.08 -13.86 -14.32
C THR A 99 33.24 -12.86 -14.33
N ASN A 100 34.39 -13.23 -13.76
CA ASN A 100 35.73 -12.81 -14.22
C ASN A 100 36.81 -13.72 -13.59
N GLY A 101 36.68 -15.02 -13.85
CA GLY A 101 37.70 -16.02 -13.57
C GLY A 101 38.43 -16.42 -14.85
N ALA A 102 39.08 -15.47 -15.53
CA ALA A 102 40.02 -15.78 -16.59
C ALA A 102 41.30 -16.36 -15.96
N LYS A 103 41.50 -17.68 -16.06
CA LYS A 103 42.81 -18.33 -15.94
C LYS A 103 42.86 -19.62 -16.76
N ASN A 104 43.35 -19.50 -18.00
CA ASN A 104 44.09 -20.52 -18.73
C ASN A 104 45.16 -19.79 -19.54
#